data_AF-A0A1I6FA38-F1
#
_entry.id   AF-A0A1I6FA38-F1
#
_cell.length_a   1.000
_cell.length_b   1.000
_cell.length_c   1.000
_cell.angle_alpha   90.00
_cell.angle_beta   90.00
_cell.angle_gamma   90.00
#
_symmetry.space_group_name_H-M   'P 1'
#
loop_
_entity.id
_entity.type
_entity.pdbx_description
1 polymer ?
#
loop_
_entity_poly.entity_id
_entity_poly.type
_entity_poly.pdbx_seq_one_letter_code
_entity_poly.pdbx_strand_id
1 'polypeptide(L)'
;MLLRLALAVSLVLAAISPATASTPWWEPVARPAVDSQINVTGEPFKGTDGQGRVRGLVDAHNHLMTNEGFGGKLICGKPFSEQGIADALKDCSEHHPAGLGAIFEAIVTGDFDGHDPVGWPTFKDWPSSTTVSHQQNYYAWLERAWRGGQRVLVQDLTSNATLCVIHPFKDKPCDEMQSVRLQAQRTYELQTFIDKQFGGAGKGWFRIVTSAEQARDVITQGKLAVVLGIETSELFGCRTFLDIPLCNRGDIDRGLDEMYALGVRSAFLCHKFDNALCGVRFDSGTQGGVINAGQFLRTGQWWQTEVCKGPQQDNPIGTVGPNALIPASAVAPAYDPAKRCNVRGLTSLGEYAVQAMMKRHMMIEIDHMSVKAAGRTLDLAAQAKFPGIISSHSWMDAQWTEKVYGLGGFIAGYENSPEGYVAQAAAAEPLRRKYDVGIGFGSDYNGVGSHPAPQTGVTYPFRSYPEGPLVDRQRTGDRVWDINVDGGAHIGLLPDWVEKVRQLGGDQLVKDMLGGAESYLRMWSSTQRWTP
;
A
#
# COMPACT_ATOMS: atom_id res chain seq x y z
N MET A 1 20.80 -21.04 -90.17
CA MET A 1 19.55 -20.36 -89.80
C MET A 1 19.02 -21.04 -88.53
N LEU A 2 19.50 -20.61 -87.36
CA LEU A 2 18.98 -19.50 -86.55
C LEU A 2 17.73 -19.92 -85.74
N LEU A 3 17.90 -19.87 -84.40
CA LEU A 3 16.89 -19.44 -83.39
C LEU A 3 15.78 -20.48 -83.03
N ARG A 4 15.42 -20.79 -81.77
CA ARG A 4 15.67 -20.20 -80.44
C ARG A 4 15.59 -21.26 -79.34
N LEU A 5 16.54 -21.16 -78.41
CA LEU A 5 16.47 -21.61 -77.02
C LEU A 5 15.39 -20.78 -76.29
N ALA A 6 14.51 -21.42 -75.52
CA ALA A 6 13.77 -20.76 -74.44
C ALA A 6 13.60 -21.75 -73.28
N LEU A 7 14.47 -21.59 -72.30
CA LEU A 7 14.55 -22.30 -71.03
C LEU A 7 13.46 -21.74 -70.11
N ALA A 8 12.45 -22.54 -69.73
CA ALA A 8 11.49 -22.16 -68.69
C ALA A 8 11.96 -22.69 -67.33
N VAL A 9 12.80 -21.92 -66.65
CA VAL A 9 13.13 -22.14 -65.23
C VAL A 9 11.94 -21.62 -64.41
N SER A 10 11.19 -22.54 -63.83
CA SER A 10 10.13 -22.22 -62.88
C SER A 10 10.77 -21.92 -61.52
N LEU A 11 10.96 -20.63 -61.20
CA LEU A 11 11.29 -20.19 -59.85
C LEU A 11 10.07 -20.39 -58.95
N VAL A 12 10.18 -21.32 -58.00
CA VAL A 12 9.34 -21.34 -56.80
C VAL A 12 9.78 -20.16 -55.93
N LEU A 13 9.09 -19.01 -56.05
CA LEU A 13 9.13 -18.00 -55.00
C LEU A 13 8.35 -18.56 -53.80
N ALA A 14 9.05 -19.17 -52.85
CA ALA A 14 8.53 -19.27 -51.50
C ALA A 14 8.35 -17.84 -50.98
N ALA A 15 7.09 -17.41 -50.84
CA ALA A 15 6.75 -16.18 -50.16
C ALA A 15 7.23 -16.31 -48.71
N ILE A 16 8.40 -15.72 -48.41
CA ILE A 16 8.81 -15.45 -47.05
C ILE A 16 7.89 -14.32 -46.59
N SER A 17 6.74 -14.67 -46.00
CA SER A 17 5.99 -13.72 -45.21
C SER A 17 6.95 -13.17 -44.15
N PRO A 18 7.15 -11.85 -44.02
CA PRO A 18 7.91 -11.32 -42.91
C PRO A 18 7.19 -11.81 -41.65
N ALA A 19 7.89 -12.59 -40.82
CA ALA A 19 7.41 -12.90 -39.49
C ALA A 19 7.21 -11.56 -38.79
N THR A 20 5.96 -11.13 -38.66
CA THR A 20 5.61 -10.03 -37.79
C THR A 20 5.99 -10.50 -36.40
N ALA A 21 7.09 -9.97 -35.86
CA ALA A 21 7.44 -10.21 -34.46
C ALA A 21 6.21 -9.81 -33.64
N SER A 22 5.54 -10.80 -33.04
CA SER A 22 4.38 -10.53 -32.20
C SER A 22 4.84 -9.63 -31.07
N THR A 23 4.24 -8.45 -30.95
CA THR A 23 4.48 -7.56 -29.82
C THR A 23 4.31 -8.39 -28.53
N PRO A 24 5.30 -8.37 -27.61
CA PRO A 24 5.19 -9.13 -26.38
C PRO A 24 3.90 -8.78 -25.61
N TRP A 25 3.27 -9.76 -24.97
CA TRP A 25 1.96 -9.55 -24.32
C TRP A 25 1.97 -8.48 -23.21
N TRP A 26 3.15 -8.22 -22.64
CA TRP A 26 3.37 -7.24 -21.57
C TRP A 26 3.65 -5.84 -22.10
N GLU A 27 3.76 -5.67 -23.42
CA GLU A 27 3.83 -4.35 -24.02
C GLU A 27 2.42 -3.88 -24.42
N PRO A 28 2.04 -2.65 -24.07
CA PRO A 28 0.73 -2.11 -24.43
C PRO A 28 0.62 -1.95 -25.94
N VAL A 29 -0.57 -2.26 -26.48
CA VAL A 29 -0.89 -2.04 -27.90
C VAL A 29 -1.31 -0.59 -28.18
N ALA A 30 -1.69 0.16 -27.15
CA ALA A 30 -2.21 1.52 -27.25
C ALA A 30 -1.82 2.39 -26.04
N ARG A 31 -0.51 2.54 -25.76
CA ARG A 31 -0.03 3.52 -24.77
C ARG A 31 -0.13 4.94 -25.35
N PRO A 32 -0.51 5.96 -24.54
CA PRO A 32 -0.39 7.36 -24.96
C PRO A 32 1.01 7.68 -25.47
N ALA A 33 1.12 8.46 -26.55
CA ALA A 33 2.40 8.82 -27.15
C ALA A 33 3.28 9.67 -26.20
N VAL A 34 2.65 10.43 -25.31
CA VAL A 34 3.29 11.23 -24.27
C VAL A 34 2.88 10.66 -22.92
N ASP A 35 3.83 10.03 -22.23
CA ASP A 35 3.61 9.40 -20.92
C ASP A 35 4.95 9.17 -20.18
N SER A 36 4.85 8.66 -18.96
CA SER A 36 5.99 8.11 -18.20
C SER A 36 6.62 6.94 -18.94
N GLN A 37 7.95 6.90 -18.99
CA GLN A 37 8.69 5.72 -19.42
C GLN A 37 8.65 4.66 -18.30
N ILE A 38 8.74 3.39 -18.72
CA ILE A 38 8.78 2.25 -17.79
C ILE A 38 10.20 1.95 -17.33
N ASN A 39 11.21 2.15 -18.21
CA ASN A 39 12.63 1.93 -17.92
C ASN A 39 12.95 0.55 -17.32
N VAL A 40 12.22 -0.48 -17.78
CA VAL A 40 12.48 -1.89 -17.47
C VAL A 40 12.55 -2.67 -18.78
N THR A 41 13.67 -3.34 -19.02
CA THR A 41 13.93 -4.14 -20.22
C THR A 41 13.96 -5.62 -19.88
N GLY A 42 13.14 -6.40 -20.57
CA GLY A 42 13.02 -7.85 -20.38
C GLY A 42 11.59 -8.27 -20.08
N GLU A 43 11.31 -9.57 -20.23
CA GLU A 43 9.99 -10.13 -19.90
C GLU A 43 9.75 -10.05 -18.37
N PRO A 44 8.58 -9.53 -17.92
CA PRO A 44 8.18 -9.66 -16.54
C PRO A 44 8.05 -11.14 -16.16
N PHE A 45 8.62 -11.51 -15.01
CA PHE A 45 8.56 -12.89 -14.52
C PHE A 45 7.16 -13.51 -14.52
N LYS A 46 7.08 -14.79 -14.87
CA LYS A 46 5.84 -15.57 -14.86
C LYS A 46 6.03 -16.88 -14.12
N GLY A 47 4.89 -17.44 -13.72
CA GLY A 47 4.79 -18.84 -13.33
C GLY A 47 5.21 -19.10 -11.89
N THR A 48 5.65 -20.34 -11.69
CA THR A 48 5.99 -20.90 -10.38
C THR A 48 7.42 -21.44 -10.39
N ASP A 49 7.99 -21.69 -9.22
CA ASP A 49 9.19 -22.51 -9.13
C ASP A 49 8.91 -23.99 -9.48
N GLY A 50 9.95 -24.83 -9.46
CA GLY A 50 9.85 -26.26 -9.76
C GLY A 50 8.95 -27.07 -8.80
N GLN A 51 8.47 -26.46 -7.72
CA GLN A 51 7.53 -27.05 -6.75
C GLN A 51 6.11 -26.51 -6.89
N GLY A 52 5.85 -25.64 -7.89
CA GLY A 52 4.53 -25.02 -8.08
C GLY A 52 4.27 -23.80 -7.18
N ARG A 53 5.30 -23.28 -6.49
CA ARG A 53 5.16 -22.09 -5.64
C ARG A 53 5.27 -20.81 -6.46
N VAL A 54 4.39 -19.86 -6.20
CA VAL A 54 4.46 -18.53 -6.78
C VAL A 54 5.74 -17.82 -6.32
N ARG A 55 6.38 -17.11 -7.24
CA ARG A 55 7.52 -16.25 -6.92
C ARG A 55 7.20 -14.81 -7.30
N GLY A 56 7.44 -13.89 -6.38
CA GLY A 56 7.22 -12.46 -6.58
C GLY A 56 7.23 -11.69 -5.28
N LEU A 57 7.46 -10.39 -5.40
CA LEU A 57 7.37 -9.46 -4.27
C LEU A 57 5.89 -9.24 -3.92
N VAL A 58 5.63 -9.05 -2.63
CA VAL A 58 4.33 -8.65 -2.08
C VAL A 58 4.47 -7.30 -1.41
N ASP A 59 3.74 -6.34 -1.96
CA ASP A 59 3.42 -5.07 -1.30
C ASP A 59 2.09 -5.29 -0.57
N ALA A 60 2.16 -5.45 0.75
CA ALA A 60 1.03 -5.78 1.60
C ALA A 60 0.25 -4.54 2.07
N HIS A 61 0.70 -3.32 1.72
CA HIS A 61 0.04 -2.09 2.17
C HIS A 61 0.39 -0.90 1.27
N ASN A 62 -0.59 -0.34 0.56
CA ASN A 62 -0.42 0.85 -0.27
C ASN A 62 -1.77 1.53 -0.51
N HIS A 63 -1.76 2.82 -0.90
CA HIS A 63 -2.96 3.62 -1.11
C HIS A 63 -2.97 4.38 -2.45
N LEU A 64 -3.25 3.65 -3.53
CA LEU A 64 -3.39 4.20 -4.88
C LEU A 64 -4.39 5.37 -4.95
N MET A 65 -5.58 5.21 -4.36
CA MET A 65 -6.73 6.10 -4.61
C MET A 65 -6.94 7.19 -3.54
N THR A 66 -5.93 7.50 -2.73
CA THR A 66 -6.07 8.47 -1.63
C THR A 66 -6.39 9.89 -2.10
N ASN A 67 -6.21 10.21 -3.38
CA ASN A 67 -6.71 11.47 -3.96
C ASN A 67 -8.24 11.63 -3.83
N GLU A 68 -8.98 10.53 -3.66
CA GLU A 68 -10.42 10.53 -3.34
C GLU A 68 -10.69 10.41 -1.83
N GLY A 69 -9.65 10.11 -1.04
CA GLY A 69 -9.64 10.05 0.41
C GLY A 69 -9.66 11.42 1.08
N PHE A 70 -9.83 11.45 2.40
CA PHE A 70 -9.67 12.67 3.22
C PHE A 70 -10.51 13.89 2.78
N GLY A 71 -11.66 13.67 2.14
CA GLY A 71 -12.51 14.76 1.62
C GLY A 71 -12.18 15.19 0.20
N GLY A 72 -11.28 14.49 -0.50
CA GLY A 72 -10.79 14.86 -1.82
C GLY A 72 -9.81 16.03 -1.76
N LYS A 73 -8.95 16.13 -2.78
CA LYS A 73 -7.98 17.22 -2.98
C LYS A 73 -6.92 17.42 -1.87
N LEU A 74 -6.83 16.53 -0.89
CA LEU A 74 -5.70 16.52 0.05
C LEU A 74 -4.44 15.95 -0.61
N ILE A 75 -4.61 14.87 -1.39
CA ILE A 75 -3.56 14.30 -2.24
C ILE A 75 -3.86 14.73 -3.68
N CYS A 76 -3.03 15.63 -4.20
CA CYS A 76 -3.17 16.26 -5.50
C CYS A 76 -2.64 15.36 -6.62
N GLY A 77 -3.36 15.33 -7.74
CA GLY A 77 -3.13 14.39 -8.83
C GLY A 77 -3.96 13.11 -8.70
N LYS A 78 -3.79 12.18 -9.65
CA LYS A 78 -4.60 10.97 -9.83
C LYS A 78 -3.71 9.81 -10.31
N PRO A 79 -4.01 8.55 -9.96
CA PRO A 79 -3.24 7.41 -10.47
C PRO A 79 -3.32 7.26 -11.99
N PHE A 80 -4.38 7.77 -12.61
CA PHE A 80 -4.59 7.75 -14.06
C PHE A 80 -5.51 8.87 -14.52
N SER A 81 -5.47 9.17 -15.83
CA SER A 81 -6.45 10.03 -16.49
C SER A 81 -6.58 9.64 -17.97
N GLU A 82 -7.82 9.59 -18.46
CA GLU A 82 -8.11 9.43 -19.90
C GLU A 82 -7.64 10.66 -20.72
N GLN A 83 -7.39 11.80 -20.07
CA GLN A 83 -6.82 13.00 -20.70
C GLN A 83 -5.27 12.98 -20.75
N GLY A 84 -4.65 11.94 -20.21
CA GLY A 84 -3.20 11.75 -20.21
C GLY A 84 -2.50 12.31 -18.97
N ILE A 85 -1.16 12.15 -18.96
CA ILE A 85 -0.31 12.39 -17.80
C ILE A 85 -0.36 13.84 -17.28
N ALA A 86 -0.54 14.83 -18.17
CA ALA A 86 -0.61 16.24 -17.78
C ALA A 86 -1.87 16.57 -16.95
N ASP A 87 -2.96 15.81 -17.09
CA ASP A 87 -4.13 15.91 -16.21
C ASP A 87 -3.97 15.06 -14.95
N ALA A 88 -3.35 13.87 -15.08
CA ALA A 88 -3.16 12.95 -13.96
C ALA A 88 -2.19 13.51 -12.91
N LEU A 89 -1.07 14.07 -13.33
CA LEU A 89 0.01 14.56 -12.46
C LEU A 89 0.04 16.09 -12.42
N LYS A 90 -1.13 16.65 -12.12
CA LYS A 90 -1.36 18.07 -11.93
C LYS A 90 -1.60 18.36 -10.45
N ASP A 91 -0.98 19.42 -9.94
CA ASP A 91 -1.18 19.87 -8.58
C ASP A 91 -2.58 20.49 -8.37
N CYS A 92 -3.00 20.60 -7.13
CA CYS A 92 -4.23 21.30 -6.78
C CYS A 92 -4.09 22.79 -7.06
N SER A 93 -5.15 23.42 -7.57
CA SER A 93 -5.16 24.86 -7.85
C SER A 93 -4.83 25.71 -6.60
N GLU A 94 -5.20 25.19 -5.45
CA GLU A 94 -5.08 25.79 -4.13
C GLU A 94 -3.62 25.86 -3.67
N HIS A 95 -2.72 25.03 -4.22
CA HIS A 95 -1.28 25.10 -3.93
C HIS A 95 -0.58 26.25 -4.67
N HIS A 96 -1.23 26.89 -5.64
CA HIS A 96 -0.62 28.00 -6.37
C HIS A 96 -0.80 29.35 -5.67
N PRO A 97 0.17 30.28 -5.83
CA PRO A 97 1.48 30.09 -6.46
C PRO A 97 2.52 29.49 -5.51
N ALA A 98 3.52 28.80 -6.06
CA ALA A 98 4.71 28.34 -5.34
C ALA A 98 4.45 27.44 -4.10
N GLY A 99 3.40 26.62 -4.11
CA GLY A 99 3.15 25.62 -3.07
C GLY A 99 2.67 26.19 -1.73
N LEU A 100 2.59 27.52 -1.58
CA LEU A 100 2.28 28.18 -0.31
C LEU A 100 0.89 27.85 0.26
N GLY A 101 -0.02 27.38 -0.59
CA GLY A 101 -1.36 26.93 -0.17
C GLY A 101 -1.43 25.47 0.28
N ALA A 102 -0.34 24.71 0.19
CA ALA A 102 -0.24 23.33 0.68
C ALA A 102 -0.09 23.27 2.21
N ILE A 103 -1.03 23.89 2.93
CA ILE A 103 -1.00 24.08 4.39
C ILE A 103 -0.86 22.74 5.13
N PHE A 104 -1.52 21.70 4.63
CA PHE A 104 -1.43 20.37 5.21
C PHE A 104 -0.01 19.82 5.15
N GLU A 105 0.62 19.89 3.97
CA GLU A 105 2.01 19.47 3.79
C GLU A 105 2.93 20.25 4.72
N ALA A 106 2.81 21.58 4.74
CA ALA A 106 3.64 22.44 5.58
C ALA A 106 3.55 22.10 7.07
N ILE A 107 2.35 21.76 7.57
CA ILE A 107 2.16 21.34 8.96
C ILE A 107 2.78 19.96 9.23
N VAL A 108 2.64 19.01 8.30
CA VAL A 108 3.12 17.64 8.47
C VAL A 108 4.64 17.56 8.35
N THR A 109 5.24 18.28 7.39
CA THR A 109 6.69 18.29 7.16
C THR A 109 7.41 19.30 8.06
N GLY A 110 6.70 20.33 8.54
CA GLY A 110 7.30 21.47 9.23
C GLY A 110 7.99 22.46 8.29
N ASP A 111 7.82 22.31 6.97
CA ASP A 111 8.38 23.17 5.93
C ASP A 111 7.34 24.15 5.40
N PHE A 112 7.55 25.44 5.64
CA PHE A 112 6.63 26.52 5.23
C PHE A 112 7.15 27.34 4.04
N ASP A 113 8.27 26.95 3.44
CA ASP A 113 8.89 27.70 2.34
C ASP A 113 8.16 27.50 1.00
N GLY A 114 7.30 26.48 0.92
CA GLY A 114 6.54 26.11 -0.28
C GLY A 114 7.32 25.21 -1.23
N HIS A 115 6.75 24.94 -2.41
CA HIS A 115 7.31 24.05 -3.43
C HIS A 115 6.89 24.50 -4.83
N ASP A 116 7.61 24.11 -5.87
CA ASP A 116 7.18 24.28 -7.26
C ASP A 116 5.96 23.38 -7.54
N PRO A 117 4.76 23.96 -7.75
CA PRO A 117 3.54 23.17 -7.97
C PRO A 117 3.51 22.51 -9.36
N VAL A 118 4.51 22.73 -10.22
CA VAL A 118 4.56 22.07 -11.53
C VAL A 118 5.00 20.60 -11.37
N GLY A 119 4.02 19.69 -11.47
CA GLY A 119 4.24 18.25 -11.66
C GLY A 119 4.73 17.96 -13.08
N TRP A 120 3.87 17.42 -13.95
CA TRP A 120 4.26 17.20 -15.36
C TRP A 120 4.52 18.52 -16.11
N PRO A 121 5.59 18.62 -16.95
CA PRO A 121 6.57 17.59 -17.29
C PRO A 121 7.86 17.61 -16.46
N THR A 122 8.05 18.61 -15.58
CA THR A 122 9.36 18.91 -14.99
C THR A 122 9.62 18.25 -13.64
N PHE A 123 8.59 18.08 -12.80
CA PHE A 123 8.65 17.45 -11.47
C PHE A 123 9.83 17.97 -10.63
N LYS A 124 9.90 19.29 -10.48
CA LYS A 124 11.05 19.91 -9.83
C LYS A 124 11.12 19.52 -8.36
N ASP A 125 10.01 19.66 -7.64
CA ASP A 125 9.96 19.48 -6.20
C ASP A 125 9.04 18.32 -5.74
N TRP A 126 8.07 17.90 -6.57
CA TRP A 126 7.15 16.80 -6.25
C TRP A 126 6.91 15.82 -7.42
N PRO A 127 6.54 14.55 -7.11
CA PRO A 127 6.56 13.96 -5.78
C PRO A 127 8.00 13.75 -5.28
N SER A 128 8.20 13.68 -3.96
CA SER A 128 9.51 13.43 -3.34
C SER A 128 9.36 12.48 -2.15
N SER A 129 10.49 12.05 -1.55
CA SER A 129 10.46 11.20 -0.36
C SER A 129 9.88 11.88 0.90
N THR A 130 9.62 13.20 0.83
CA THR A 130 9.11 13.99 1.95
C THR A 130 7.75 14.63 1.68
N THR A 131 7.31 14.70 0.41
CA THR A 131 6.01 15.28 0.08
C THR A 131 4.88 14.34 0.51
N VAL A 132 3.84 14.88 1.12
CA VAL A 132 2.68 14.11 1.60
C VAL A 132 1.35 14.55 0.99
N SER A 133 1.36 15.54 0.10
CA SER A 133 0.15 16.10 -0.52
C SER A 133 0.01 15.83 -2.01
N HIS A 134 0.87 14.99 -2.60
CA HIS A 134 0.87 14.70 -4.03
C HIS A 134 0.82 13.22 -4.35
N GLN A 135 0.25 12.89 -5.50
CA GLN A 135 0.12 11.54 -6.02
C GLN A 135 1.48 10.87 -6.26
N GLN A 136 1.65 9.65 -5.72
CA GLN A 136 2.89 8.86 -5.77
C GLN A 136 2.69 7.47 -6.43
N ASN A 137 1.46 7.16 -6.83
CA ASN A 137 0.98 5.89 -7.35
C ASN A 137 0.43 5.99 -8.79
N TYR A 138 1.07 6.80 -9.66
CA TYR A 138 0.71 6.83 -11.08
C TYR A 138 0.82 5.45 -11.74
N TYR A 139 -0.12 5.11 -12.63
CA TYR A 139 -0.27 3.75 -13.15
C TYR A 139 1.00 3.21 -13.85
N ALA A 140 1.75 4.08 -14.54
CA ALA A 140 2.97 3.69 -15.22
C ALA A 140 4.14 3.47 -14.24
N TRP A 141 4.12 4.13 -13.08
CA TRP A 141 5.05 3.85 -11.99
C TRP A 141 4.74 2.51 -11.33
N LEU A 142 3.47 2.19 -11.11
CA LEU A 142 3.02 0.85 -10.69
C LEU A 142 3.42 -0.22 -11.71
N GLU A 143 3.32 0.09 -13.01
CA GLU A 143 3.77 -0.84 -14.06
C GLU A 143 5.27 -1.13 -13.94
N ARG A 144 6.11 -0.11 -13.68
CA ARG A 144 7.55 -0.31 -13.44
C ARG A 144 7.78 -1.23 -12.24
N ALA A 145 7.04 -1.04 -11.15
CA ALA A 145 7.10 -1.87 -9.95
C ALA A 145 6.72 -3.35 -10.24
N TRP A 146 5.61 -3.55 -10.97
CA TRP A 146 5.18 -4.86 -11.45
C TRP A 146 6.22 -5.52 -12.36
N ARG A 147 6.74 -4.81 -13.36
CA ARG A 147 7.78 -5.35 -14.24
C ARG A 147 9.06 -5.69 -13.47
N GLY A 148 9.37 -4.94 -12.40
CA GLY A 148 10.47 -5.20 -11.47
C GLY A 148 10.29 -6.41 -10.56
N GLY A 149 9.13 -7.08 -10.53
CA GLY A 149 8.93 -8.34 -9.81
C GLY A 149 7.79 -8.34 -8.78
N GLN A 150 7.06 -7.24 -8.62
CA GLN A 150 5.88 -7.20 -7.76
C GLN A 150 4.73 -8.04 -8.33
N ARG A 151 4.16 -8.92 -7.51
CA ARG A 151 3.09 -9.87 -7.93
C ARG A 151 1.85 -9.79 -7.07
N VAL A 152 1.96 -9.34 -5.82
CA VAL A 152 0.83 -9.02 -4.97
C VAL A 152 0.92 -7.55 -4.57
N LEU A 153 -0.20 -6.84 -4.66
CA LEU A 153 -0.42 -5.49 -4.15
C LEU A 153 -1.70 -5.49 -3.33
N VAL A 154 -1.64 -5.12 -2.06
CA VAL A 154 -2.84 -4.79 -1.28
C VAL A 154 -3.08 -3.30 -1.42
N GLN A 155 -4.20 -2.95 -2.03
CA GLN A 155 -4.69 -1.58 -2.13
C GLN A 155 -5.64 -1.32 -0.97
N ASP A 156 -5.15 -0.64 0.06
CA ASP A 156 -5.94 -0.24 1.21
C ASP A 156 -6.73 1.03 0.89
N LEU A 157 -8.05 0.92 0.97
CA LEU A 157 -8.98 2.01 0.78
C LEU A 157 -8.99 2.86 2.05
N THR A 158 -8.42 4.07 2.01
CA THR A 158 -8.07 4.83 3.23
C THR A 158 -8.79 6.16 3.34
N SER A 159 -9.11 6.55 4.57
CA SER A 159 -9.65 7.88 4.87
C SER A 159 -9.49 8.19 6.36
N ASN A 160 -9.56 9.48 6.68
CA ASN A 160 -9.50 9.99 8.04
C ASN A 160 -10.45 11.19 8.17
N ALA A 161 -11.48 11.04 9.00
CA ALA A 161 -12.54 12.04 9.15
C ALA A 161 -12.02 13.36 9.74
N THR A 162 -11.00 13.32 10.61
CA THR A 162 -10.39 14.54 11.15
C THR A 162 -9.67 15.32 10.06
N LEU A 163 -8.79 14.65 9.29
CA LEU A 163 -8.09 15.29 8.18
C LEU A 163 -9.07 15.91 7.19
N CYS A 164 -10.16 15.20 6.87
CA CYS A 164 -11.23 15.75 6.04
C CYS A 164 -11.89 17.01 6.65
N VAL A 165 -12.26 16.97 7.93
CA VAL A 165 -12.96 18.10 8.57
C VAL A 165 -12.07 19.34 8.58
N ILE A 166 -10.78 19.20 8.90
CA ILE A 166 -9.84 20.32 8.98
C ILE A 166 -9.35 20.81 7.62
N HIS A 167 -9.40 19.97 6.56
CA HIS A 167 -9.01 20.37 5.22
C HIS A 167 -10.05 21.35 4.62
N PRO A 168 -9.69 22.62 4.37
CA PRO A 168 -10.66 23.63 3.95
C PRO A 168 -11.10 23.49 2.49
N PHE A 169 -10.29 22.83 1.66
CA PHE A 169 -10.49 22.75 0.20
C PHE A 169 -11.16 21.44 -0.26
N LYS A 170 -11.64 20.62 0.68
CA LYS A 170 -12.37 19.38 0.40
C LYS A 170 -13.52 19.61 -0.57
N ASP A 171 -13.74 18.65 -1.46
CA ASP A 171 -14.87 18.61 -2.39
C ASP A 171 -15.76 17.37 -2.20
N LYS A 172 -15.43 16.50 -1.24
CA LYS A 172 -16.20 15.34 -0.81
C LYS A 172 -16.64 15.45 0.65
N PRO A 173 -17.73 14.78 1.03
CA PRO A 173 -18.15 14.69 2.43
C PRO A 173 -17.15 13.88 3.27
N CYS A 174 -17.12 14.18 4.57
CA CYS A 174 -16.24 13.51 5.54
C CYS A 174 -16.83 12.22 6.12
N ASP A 175 -17.50 11.42 5.27
CA ASP A 175 -17.88 10.04 5.57
C ASP A 175 -16.82 9.11 4.98
N GLU A 176 -16.08 8.42 5.86
CA GLU A 176 -15.01 7.52 5.46
C GLU A 176 -15.52 6.36 4.60
N MET A 177 -16.73 5.84 4.84
CA MET A 177 -17.28 4.75 4.03
C MET A 177 -17.72 5.21 2.65
N GLN A 178 -18.13 6.48 2.48
CA GLN A 178 -18.35 7.04 1.15
C GLN A 178 -17.04 7.15 0.36
N SER A 179 -15.96 7.56 1.03
CA SER A 179 -14.62 7.59 0.45
C SER A 179 -14.15 6.18 0.04
N VAL A 180 -14.29 5.18 0.93
CA VAL A 180 -13.93 3.78 0.66
C VAL A 180 -14.64 3.25 -0.58
N ARG A 181 -15.96 3.46 -0.71
CA ARG A 181 -16.74 3.04 -1.89
C ARG A 181 -16.22 3.68 -3.18
N LEU A 182 -15.94 4.98 -3.14
CA LEU A 182 -15.44 5.70 -4.30
C LEU A 182 -14.05 5.19 -4.71
N GLN A 183 -13.17 4.97 -3.75
CA GLN A 183 -11.84 4.42 -4.03
C GLN A 183 -11.92 3.01 -4.62
N ALA A 184 -12.80 2.14 -4.11
CA ALA A 184 -13.03 0.83 -4.71
C ALA A 184 -13.45 0.96 -6.18
N GLN A 185 -14.42 1.84 -6.46
CA GLN A 185 -14.85 2.16 -7.82
C GLN A 185 -13.66 2.63 -8.70
N ARG A 186 -12.85 3.57 -8.22
CA ARG A 186 -11.68 4.09 -8.95
C ARG A 186 -10.64 3.01 -9.22
N THR A 187 -10.46 2.04 -8.32
CA THR A 187 -9.54 0.91 -8.56
C THR A 187 -10.04 0.01 -9.69
N TYR A 188 -11.34 -0.27 -9.79
CA TYR A 188 -11.90 -0.99 -10.95
C TYR A 188 -11.83 -0.17 -12.26
N GLU A 189 -11.97 1.15 -12.18
CA GLU A 189 -11.77 2.05 -13.32
C GLU A 189 -10.30 2.05 -13.78
N LEU A 190 -9.33 2.05 -12.86
CA LEU A 190 -7.90 1.91 -13.18
C LEU A 190 -7.63 0.59 -13.91
N GLN A 191 -8.20 -0.53 -13.43
CA GLN A 191 -8.10 -1.80 -14.13
C GLN A 191 -8.62 -1.70 -15.57
N THR A 192 -9.76 -1.04 -15.76
CA THR A 192 -10.38 -0.84 -17.08
C THR A 192 -9.53 0.06 -17.97
N PHE A 193 -8.96 1.13 -17.41
CA PHE A 193 -8.04 2.04 -18.10
C PHE A 193 -6.81 1.28 -18.61
N ILE A 194 -6.18 0.46 -17.76
CA ILE A 194 -5.05 -0.38 -18.15
C ILE A 194 -5.48 -1.41 -19.21
N ASP A 195 -6.63 -2.06 -19.05
CA ASP A 195 -7.14 -3.01 -20.04
C ASP A 195 -7.25 -2.43 -21.45
N LYS A 196 -7.75 -1.20 -21.59
CA LYS A 196 -7.84 -0.53 -22.90
C LYS A 196 -6.49 -0.41 -23.59
N GLN A 197 -5.43 -0.11 -22.85
CA GLN A 197 -4.07 0.02 -23.39
C GLN A 197 -3.48 -1.33 -23.86
N PHE A 198 -3.99 -2.44 -23.34
CA PHE A 198 -3.54 -3.80 -23.62
C PHE A 198 -4.49 -4.59 -24.54
N GLY A 199 -5.42 -3.90 -25.22
CA GLY A 199 -6.29 -4.50 -26.23
C GLY A 199 -7.66 -4.93 -25.71
N GLY A 200 -8.07 -4.43 -24.55
CA GLY A 200 -9.42 -4.56 -24.01
C GLY A 200 -9.52 -5.36 -22.72
N ALA A 201 -10.75 -5.62 -22.29
CA ALA A 201 -11.07 -6.21 -21.00
C ALA A 201 -10.27 -7.50 -20.70
N GLY A 202 -9.67 -7.56 -19.51
CA GLY A 202 -8.89 -8.71 -19.03
C GLY A 202 -7.49 -8.87 -19.65
N LYS A 203 -7.11 -8.01 -20.60
CA LYS A 203 -5.80 -8.10 -21.29
C LYS A 203 -4.68 -7.37 -20.56
N GLY A 204 -5.00 -6.41 -19.70
CA GLY A 204 -4.05 -5.66 -18.89
C GLY A 204 -3.39 -6.48 -17.79
N TRP A 205 -2.30 -5.95 -17.25
CA TRP A 205 -1.48 -6.59 -16.21
C TRP A 205 -2.02 -6.41 -14.78
N PHE A 206 -2.81 -5.37 -14.51
CA PHE A 206 -3.33 -5.07 -13.16
C PHE A 206 -4.67 -5.78 -12.93
N ARG A 207 -4.76 -6.81 -12.08
CA ARG A 207 -6.02 -7.57 -11.85
C ARG A 207 -6.46 -7.50 -10.40
N ILE A 208 -7.66 -6.97 -10.16
CA ILE A 208 -8.33 -7.06 -8.86
C ILE A 208 -8.80 -8.49 -8.63
N VAL A 209 -8.42 -9.07 -7.50
CA VAL A 209 -8.69 -10.46 -7.14
C VAL A 209 -9.37 -10.58 -5.80
N THR A 210 -10.18 -11.63 -5.66
CA THR A 210 -11.07 -11.84 -4.50
C THR A 210 -10.87 -13.20 -3.83
N SER A 211 -9.89 -13.98 -4.28
CA SER A 211 -9.50 -15.27 -3.71
C SER A 211 -8.02 -15.54 -3.95
N ALA A 212 -7.39 -16.35 -3.09
CA ALA A 212 -6.01 -16.77 -3.28
C ALA A 212 -5.83 -17.62 -4.56
N GLU A 213 -6.85 -18.39 -4.95
CA GLU A 213 -6.86 -19.16 -6.20
C GLU A 213 -6.81 -18.21 -7.41
N GLN A 214 -7.70 -17.21 -7.46
CA GLN A 214 -7.69 -16.21 -8.53
C GLN A 214 -6.37 -15.42 -8.56
N ALA A 215 -5.82 -15.07 -7.39
CA ALA A 215 -4.53 -14.39 -7.28
C ALA A 215 -3.40 -15.25 -7.87
N ARG A 216 -3.36 -16.55 -7.57
CA ARG A 216 -2.40 -17.49 -8.14
C ARG A 216 -2.53 -17.59 -9.66
N ASP A 217 -3.74 -17.70 -10.19
CA ASP A 217 -3.99 -17.73 -11.64
C ASP A 217 -3.52 -16.45 -12.35
N VAL A 218 -3.75 -15.29 -11.74
CA VAL A 218 -3.27 -14.00 -12.25
C VAL A 218 -1.75 -13.95 -12.26
N ILE A 219 -1.11 -14.32 -11.16
CA ILE A 219 0.35 -14.23 -11.01
C ILE A 219 1.07 -15.20 -11.94
N THR A 220 0.54 -16.41 -12.12
CA THR A 220 1.12 -17.39 -13.05
C THR A 220 1.07 -16.93 -14.51
N GLN A 221 0.09 -16.09 -14.88
CA GLN A 221 0.04 -15.40 -16.18
C GLN A 221 1.05 -14.24 -16.30
N GLY A 222 1.78 -13.92 -15.22
CA GLY A 222 2.72 -12.80 -15.15
C GLY A 222 2.10 -11.48 -14.73
N LYS A 223 0.82 -11.46 -14.34
CA LYS A 223 0.06 -10.25 -14.02
C LYS A 223 0.21 -9.90 -12.52
N LEU A 224 -0.12 -8.67 -12.16
CA LEU A 224 -0.20 -8.21 -10.78
C LEU A 224 -1.58 -8.59 -10.20
N ALA A 225 -1.57 -9.32 -9.08
CA ALA A 225 -2.76 -9.57 -8.28
C ALA A 225 -2.95 -8.44 -7.27
N VAL A 226 -4.10 -7.77 -7.35
CA VAL A 226 -4.46 -6.61 -6.53
C VAL A 226 -5.58 -7.01 -5.57
N VAL A 227 -5.32 -6.94 -4.28
CA VAL A 227 -6.29 -7.26 -3.22
C VAL A 227 -6.81 -5.94 -2.66
N LEU A 228 -8.13 -5.81 -2.47
CA LEU A 228 -8.68 -4.64 -1.81
C LEU A 228 -8.70 -4.85 -0.29
N GLY A 229 -8.08 -3.92 0.44
CA GLY A 229 -8.11 -3.79 1.89
C GLY A 229 -8.81 -2.50 2.33
N ILE A 230 -8.99 -2.29 3.63
CA ILE A 230 -9.54 -1.04 4.18
C ILE A 230 -8.74 -0.63 5.40
N GLU A 231 -8.26 0.61 5.40
CA GLU A 231 -7.61 1.22 6.54
C GLU A 231 -8.30 2.57 6.87
N THR A 232 -9.20 2.55 7.85
CA THR A 232 -9.98 3.74 8.23
C THR A 232 -10.12 3.86 9.74
N SER A 233 -10.26 5.08 10.24
CA SER A 233 -10.39 5.34 11.68
C SER A 233 -11.76 4.98 12.23
N GLU A 234 -12.81 5.12 11.42
CA GLU A 234 -14.22 4.99 11.79
C GLU A 234 -14.91 3.97 10.88
N LEU A 235 -14.30 2.80 10.70
CA LEU A 235 -14.83 1.70 9.88
C LEU A 235 -16.33 1.46 10.15
N PHE A 236 -17.16 1.47 9.10
CA PHE A 236 -18.62 1.34 9.17
C PHE A 236 -19.35 2.45 9.96
N GLY A 237 -18.70 3.60 10.17
CA GLY A 237 -19.18 4.65 11.05
C GLY A 237 -19.01 4.33 12.54
N CYS A 238 -18.25 3.28 12.90
CA CYS A 238 -18.02 2.83 14.27
C CYS A 238 -17.07 3.73 15.06
N ARG A 239 -17.38 5.03 15.12
CA ARG A 239 -16.73 5.98 16.02
C ARG A 239 -17.32 5.90 17.43
N THR A 240 -16.59 6.47 18.38
CA THR A 240 -17.04 6.66 19.77
C THR A 240 -17.08 8.15 20.09
N PHE A 241 -17.99 8.59 20.96
CA PHE A 241 -17.97 9.93 21.53
C PHE A 241 -18.29 9.86 23.02
N LEU A 242 -17.38 10.35 23.87
CA LEU A 242 -17.45 10.23 25.34
C LEU A 242 -17.75 8.78 25.78
N ASP A 243 -16.97 7.83 25.24
CA ASP A 243 -17.13 6.38 25.41
C ASP A 243 -18.48 5.77 24.96
N ILE A 244 -19.34 6.53 24.28
CA ILE A 244 -20.58 6.01 23.69
C ILE A 244 -20.31 5.55 22.26
N PRO A 245 -20.49 4.25 21.93
CA PRO A 245 -20.35 3.77 20.57
C PRO A 245 -21.48 4.30 19.69
N LEU A 246 -21.14 4.79 18.50
CA LEU A 246 -22.11 5.32 17.53
C LEU A 246 -22.45 4.33 16.41
N CYS A 247 -22.12 3.06 16.63
CA CYS A 247 -22.55 1.94 15.79
C CYS A 247 -23.00 0.75 16.66
N ASN A 248 -23.58 -0.25 16.00
CA ASN A 248 -23.99 -1.51 16.61
C ASN A 248 -23.55 -2.71 15.74
N ARG A 249 -23.85 -3.93 16.23
CA ARG A 249 -23.53 -5.18 15.53
C ARG A 249 -24.14 -5.28 14.13
N GLY A 250 -25.35 -4.78 13.95
CA GLY A 250 -26.01 -4.76 12.65
C GLY A 250 -25.32 -3.82 11.65
N ASP A 251 -24.76 -2.70 12.11
CA ASP A 251 -23.96 -1.80 11.27
C ASP A 251 -22.67 -2.49 10.81
N ILE A 252 -22.02 -3.21 11.73
CA ILE A 252 -20.82 -4.01 11.44
C ILE A 252 -21.12 -5.09 10.39
N ASP A 253 -22.20 -5.87 10.56
CA ASP A 253 -22.55 -6.91 9.60
C ASP A 253 -22.87 -6.36 8.21
N ARG A 254 -23.70 -5.31 8.14
CA ARG A 254 -24.04 -4.67 6.85
C ARG A 254 -22.80 -4.10 6.19
N GLY A 255 -21.92 -3.46 6.95
CA GLY A 255 -20.67 -2.91 6.45
C GLY A 255 -19.74 -4.01 5.92
N LEU A 256 -19.54 -5.09 6.68
CA LEU A 256 -18.73 -6.23 6.23
C LEU A 256 -19.31 -6.91 4.99
N ASP A 257 -20.63 -7.12 4.93
CA ASP A 257 -21.29 -7.72 3.76
C ASP A 257 -21.13 -6.84 2.51
N GLU A 258 -21.31 -5.52 2.67
CA GLU A 258 -21.13 -4.55 1.60
C GLU A 258 -19.69 -4.56 1.08
N MET A 259 -18.70 -4.46 1.98
CA MET A 259 -17.29 -4.42 1.58
C MET A 259 -16.84 -5.74 0.95
N TYR A 260 -17.31 -6.87 1.48
CA TYR A 260 -17.05 -8.17 0.88
C TYR A 260 -17.61 -8.28 -0.54
N ALA A 261 -18.82 -7.76 -0.77
CA ALA A 261 -19.46 -7.71 -2.09
C ALA A 261 -18.71 -6.80 -3.08
N LEU A 262 -18.08 -5.72 -2.59
CA LEU A 262 -17.18 -4.87 -3.37
C LEU A 262 -15.81 -5.51 -3.66
N GLY A 263 -15.53 -6.70 -3.11
CA GLY A 263 -14.28 -7.42 -3.33
C GLY A 263 -13.21 -7.20 -2.27
N VAL A 264 -13.51 -6.49 -1.17
CA VAL A 264 -12.59 -6.30 -0.04
C VAL A 264 -12.35 -7.61 0.69
N ARG A 265 -11.10 -7.88 1.06
CA ARG A 265 -10.67 -9.16 1.66
C ARG A 265 -9.81 -9.02 2.91
N SER A 266 -9.29 -7.83 3.20
CA SER A 266 -8.68 -7.48 4.47
C SER A 266 -9.25 -6.17 5.02
N ALA A 267 -9.17 -5.96 6.34
CA ALA A 267 -9.51 -4.67 6.94
C ALA A 267 -8.84 -4.47 8.29
N PHE A 268 -8.52 -3.21 8.58
CA PHE A 268 -8.15 -2.69 9.90
C PHE A 268 -9.41 -2.33 10.67
N LEU A 269 -9.52 -2.69 11.96
CA LEU A 269 -10.68 -2.31 12.77
C LEU A 269 -10.58 -0.90 13.36
N CYS A 270 -9.37 -0.36 13.50
CA CYS A 270 -9.12 1.03 13.90
C CYS A 270 -7.80 1.50 13.28
N HIS A 271 -7.73 2.80 13.02
CA HIS A 271 -6.56 3.46 12.47
C HIS A 271 -6.47 4.88 13.06
N LYS A 272 -5.29 5.31 13.54
CA LYS A 272 -4.98 6.61 14.16
C LYS A 272 -5.81 7.07 15.38
N PHE A 273 -7.09 6.72 15.50
CA PHE A 273 -7.96 7.10 16.61
C PHE A 273 -8.59 5.87 17.26
N ASP A 274 -8.75 5.94 18.58
CA ASP A 274 -9.64 5.05 19.30
C ASP A 274 -11.05 5.19 18.74
N ASN A 275 -11.70 4.06 18.50
CA ASN A 275 -13.06 4.03 17.99
C ASN A 275 -13.94 3.09 18.83
N ALA A 276 -15.14 2.77 18.33
CA ALA A 276 -16.05 1.87 19.05
C ALA A 276 -15.59 0.40 19.04
N LEU A 277 -14.62 0.03 18.19
CA LEU A 277 -14.13 -1.33 17.98
C LEU A 277 -12.81 -1.59 18.69
N CYS A 278 -11.81 -0.71 18.55
CA CYS A 278 -10.52 -0.86 19.21
C CYS A 278 -9.86 0.47 19.60
N GLY A 279 -8.98 0.37 20.59
CA GLY A 279 -7.99 1.39 20.90
C GLY A 279 -6.73 1.19 20.08
N VAL A 280 -6.11 2.31 19.69
CA VAL A 280 -4.96 2.32 18.78
C VAL A 280 -3.62 2.24 19.51
N ARG A 281 -2.62 1.68 18.82
CA ARG A 281 -1.22 1.86 19.17
C ARG A 281 -0.83 3.27 18.79
N PHE A 282 -0.35 4.03 19.77
CA PHE A 282 -0.18 5.48 19.65
C PHE A 282 0.75 5.89 18.50
N ASP A 283 0.58 7.12 18.03
CA ASP A 283 1.54 7.80 17.19
C ASP A 283 2.58 8.54 18.07
N SER A 284 3.83 8.55 17.62
CA SER A 284 4.97 9.16 18.32
C SER A 284 5.40 10.49 17.72
N GLY A 285 6.33 11.17 18.39
CA GLY A 285 6.93 12.41 17.88
C GLY A 285 5.91 13.54 17.70
N THR A 286 6.21 14.51 16.83
CA THR A 286 5.32 15.66 16.60
C THR A 286 3.98 15.23 15.99
N GLN A 287 3.99 14.25 15.08
CA GLN A 287 2.77 13.68 14.47
C GLN A 287 1.83 13.10 15.53
N GLY A 288 2.37 12.40 16.53
CA GLY A 288 1.61 11.89 17.67
C GLY A 288 0.85 12.96 18.44
N GLY A 289 1.41 14.17 18.57
CA GLY A 289 0.71 15.30 19.19
C GLY A 289 -0.50 15.77 18.37
N VAL A 290 -0.35 15.84 17.05
CA VAL A 290 -1.44 16.20 16.11
C VAL A 290 -2.52 15.14 16.09
N ILE A 291 -2.15 13.85 16.03
CA ILE A 291 -3.11 12.75 16.06
C ILE A 291 -3.85 12.70 17.40
N ASN A 292 -3.18 12.92 18.53
CA ASN A 292 -3.84 12.97 19.84
C ASN A 292 -4.85 14.14 19.93
N ALA A 293 -4.60 15.26 19.26
CA ALA A 293 -5.59 16.34 19.13
C ALA A 293 -6.81 15.91 18.31
N GLY A 294 -6.57 15.23 17.17
CA GLY A 294 -7.63 14.64 16.35
C GLY A 294 -8.47 13.64 17.15
N GLN A 295 -7.82 12.77 17.92
CA GLN A 295 -8.43 11.85 18.87
C GLN A 295 -9.40 12.58 19.81
N PHE A 296 -8.98 13.68 20.43
CA PHE A 296 -9.85 14.50 21.29
C PHE A 296 -11.02 15.11 20.51
N LEU A 297 -10.78 15.68 19.33
CA LEU A 297 -11.83 16.29 18.51
C LEU A 297 -12.87 15.28 18.01
N ARG A 298 -12.47 14.04 17.75
CA ARG A 298 -13.37 12.98 17.27
C ARG A 298 -14.12 12.28 18.39
N THR A 299 -13.42 12.00 19.49
CA THR A 299 -13.95 11.14 20.55
C THR A 299 -14.42 11.91 21.79
N GLY A 300 -14.09 13.20 21.89
CA GLY A 300 -14.28 13.99 23.11
C GLY A 300 -13.28 13.64 24.23
N GLN A 301 -12.29 12.78 23.96
CA GLN A 301 -11.34 12.29 24.95
C GLN A 301 -9.93 12.21 24.35
N TRP A 302 -8.94 12.62 25.14
CA TRP A 302 -7.54 12.31 24.86
C TRP A 302 -7.28 10.81 25.02
N TRP A 303 -6.19 10.31 24.46
CA TRP A 303 -5.76 8.95 24.75
C TRP A 303 -5.60 8.73 26.27
N GLN A 304 -5.92 7.51 26.71
CA GLN A 304 -5.78 7.11 28.10
C GLN A 304 -4.77 5.98 28.19
N THR A 305 -3.81 6.13 29.10
CA THR A 305 -2.70 5.18 29.23
C THR A 305 -2.66 4.49 30.59
N GLU A 306 -2.25 3.23 30.57
CA GLU A 306 -1.95 2.41 31.73
C GLU A 306 -0.59 1.70 31.58
N VAL A 307 -0.11 1.11 32.68
CA VAL A 307 1.08 0.25 32.65
C VAL A 307 0.71 -1.05 31.92
N CYS A 308 1.55 -1.44 30.95
CA CYS A 308 1.36 -2.69 30.25
C CYS A 308 1.52 -3.89 31.19
N LYS A 309 0.60 -4.86 31.09
CA LYS A 309 0.63 -6.10 31.90
C LYS A 309 1.64 -7.12 31.38
N GLY A 310 1.93 -7.07 30.09
CA GLY A 310 2.88 -7.95 29.40
C GLY A 310 4.12 -7.18 28.92
N PRO A 311 5.04 -7.87 28.25
CA PRO A 311 6.24 -7.24 27.71
C PRO A 311 5.95 -6.26 26.56
N GLN A 312 4.84 -6.45 25.83
CA GLN A 312 4.46 -5.61 24.69
C GLN A 312 4.07 -4.20 25.10
N GLN A 313 4.40 -3.22 24.26
CA GLN A 313 4.14 -1.80 24.53
C GLN A 313 3.60 -1.07 23.31
N ASP A 314 2.62 -0.20 23.55
CA ASP A 314 2.28 0.82 22.57
C ASP A 314 3.43 1.81 22.41
N ASN A 315 3.50 2.45 21.25
CA ASN A 315 4.46 3.50 20.97
C ASN A 315 4.36 4.64 22.01
N PRO A 316 5.44 5.39 22.29
CA PRO A 316 5.32 6.56 23.14
C PRO A 316 4.39 7.59 22.47
N ILE A 317 3.53 8.25 23.26
CA ILE A 317 2.68 9.31 22.73
C ILE A 317 3.54 10.53 22.42
N GLY A 318 3.35 11.09 21.23
CA GLY A 318 3.93 12.36 20.83
C GLY A 318 3.64 13.53 21.77
N THR A 319 4.55 14.50 21.86
CA THR A 319 4.29 15.72 22.61
C THR A 319 3.28 16.59 21.87
N VAL A 320 2.24 17.03 22.58
CA VAL A 320 1.28 17.99 22.04
C VAL A 320 1.87 19.39 22.23
N GLY A 321 2.50 19.92 21.18
CA GLY A 321 2.82 21.35 21.12
C GLY A 321 1.56 22.18 20.89
N PRO A 322 1.55 23.49 21.22
CA PRO A 322 0.49 24.38 20.77
C PRO A 322 0.41 24.33 19.24
N ASN A 323 -0.70 23.87 18.69
CA ASN A 323 -0.95 23.91 17.26
C ASN A 323 -2.33 24.51 17.00
N ALA A 324 -2.54 25.04 15.81
CA ALA A 324 -3.77 25.74 15.44
C ALA A 324 -5.03 24.84 15.42
N LEU A 325 -4.85 23.52 15.59
CA LEU A 325 -5.93 22.53 15.51
C LEU A 325 -6.55 22.23 16.87
N ILE A 326 -5.90 22.59 17.97
CA ILE A 326 -6.41 22.36 19.33
C ILE A 326 -7.11 23.63 19.83
N PRO A 327 -8.38 23.56 20.27
CA PRO A 327 -9.02 24.69 20.93
C PRO A 327 -8.16 25.20 22.09
N ALA A 328 -7.98 26.51 22.23
CA ALA A 328 -7.14 27.08 23.30
C ALA A 328 -7.56 26.67 24.73
N SER A 329 -8.79 26.18 24.89
CA SER A 329 -9.34 25.64 26.14
C SER A 329 -9.03 24.16 26.37
N ALA A 330 -8.61 23.41 25.35
CA ALA A 330 -8.31 21.99 25.45
C ALA A 330 -6.84 21.79 25.85
N VAL A 331 -6.64 21.31 27.08
CA VAL A 331 -5.30 20.98 27.61
C VAL A 331 -5.07 19.48 27.47
N ALA A 332 -4.04 19.10 26.72
CA ALA A 332 -3.63 17.71 26.64
C ALA A 332 -3.09 17.23 27.99
N PRO A 333 -3.37 15.98 28.40
CA PRO A 333 -2.84 15.43 29.64
C PRO A 333 -1.33 15.22 29.53
N ALA A 334 -0.64 15.32 30.68
CA ALA A 334 0.71 14.81 30.79
C ALA A 334 0.66 13.27 30.82
N TYR A 335 1.43 12.62 29.94
CA TYR A 335 1.54 11.17 29.89
C TYR A 335 2.72 10.68 30.71
N ASP A 336 2.48 9.68 31.56
CA ASP A 336 3.52 8.97 32.28
C ASP A 336 4.30 8.05 31.31
N PRO A 337 5.62 8.24 31.13
CA PRO A 337 6.41 7.40 30.23
C PRO A 337 6.41 5.90 30.57
N ALA A 338 6.07 5.53 31.82
CA ALA A 338 5.92 4.14 32.23
C ALA A 338 4.57 3.52 31.82
N LYS A 339 3.58 4.35 31.46
CA LYS A 339 2.24 3.93 31.03
C LYS A 339 2.15 3.92 29.51
N ARG A 340 2.54 2.79 28.92
CA ARG A 340 2.62 2.60 27.47
C ARG A 340 1.56 1.66 26.89
N CYS A 341 0.43 1.50 27.56
CA CYS A 341 -0.68 0.72 27.05
C CYS A 341 -1.96 1.55 26.97
N ASN A 342 -2.62 1.53 25.81
CA ASN A 342 -3.93 2.11 25.62
C ASN A 342 -4.98 1.36 26.44
N VAL A 343 -5.70 2.08 27.29
CA VAL A 343 -6.69 1.49 28.21
C VAL A 343 -7.83 0.81 27.45
N ARG A 344 -8.23 1.30 26.27
CA ARG A 344 -9.41 0.82 25.52
C ARG A 344 -9.30 -0.63 25.07
N GLY A 345 -8.15 -1.04 24.53
CA GLY A 345 -7.97 -2.39 23.98
C GLY A 345 -9.01 -2.73 22.89
N LEU A 346 -9.32 -4.02 22.70
CA LEU A 346 -10.41 -4.46 21.82
C LEU A 346 -11.72 -4.42 22.60
N THR A 347 -12.74 -3.71 22.10
CA THR A 347 -14.04 -3.60 22.79
C THR A 347 -14.90 -4.83 22.54
N SER A 348 -16.05 -4.97 23.22
CA SER A 348 -17.01 -6.03 22.91
C SER A 348 -17.60 -5.95 21.50
N LEU A 349 -17.68 -4.76 20.89
CA LEU A 349 -18.02 -4.60 19.47
C LEU A 349 -16.84 -4.96 18.57
N GLY A 350 -15.61 -4.67 18.98
CA GLY A 350 -14.40 -5.13 18.28
C GLY A 350 -14.27 -6.64 18.27
N GLU A 351 -14.50 -7.32 19.39
CA GLU A 351 -14.53 -8.79 19.45
C GLU A 351 -15.60 -9.37 18.51
N TYR A 352 -16.77 -8.74 18.46
CA TYR A 352 -17.81 -9.10 17.51
C TYR A 352 -17.34 -8.91 16.06
N ALA A 353 -16.73 -7.77 15.74
CA ALA A 353 -16.22 -7.47 14.39
C ALA A 353 -15.14 -8.47 13.96
N VAL A 354 -14.18 -8.81 14.83
CA VAL A 354 -13.18 -9.86 14.59
C VAL A 354 -13.86 -11.18 14.23
N GLN A 355 -14.79 -11.65 15.07
CA GLN A 355 -15.51 -12.90 14.82
C GLN A 355 -16.36 -12.85 13.53
N ALA A 356 -16.96 -11.70 13.24
CA ALA A 356 -17.76 -11.47 12.04
C ALA A 356 -16.91 -11.48 10.76
N MET A 357 -15.67 -10.97 10.81
CA MET A 357 -14.68 -11.07 9.73
C MET A 357 -14.22 -12.51 9.54
N MET A 358 -13.93 -13.25 10.63
CA MET A 358 -13.52 -14.66 10.57
C MET A 358 -14.60 -15.52 9.88
N LYS A 359 -15.87 -15.33 10.26
CA LYS A 359 -17.02 -16.02 9.62
C LYS A 359 -17.17 -15.72 8.13
N ARG A 360 -16.64 -14.59 7.66
CA ARG A 360 -16.64 -14.18 6.26
C ARG A 360 -15.33 -14.51 5.55
N HIS A 361 -14.41 -15.20 6.23
CA HIS A 361 -13.08 -15.53 5.71
C HIS A 361 -12.29 -14.28 5.26
N MET A 362 -12.50 -13.15 5.93
CA MET A 362 -11.74 -11.93 5.71
C MET A 362 -10.49 -11.95 6.56
N MET A 363 -9.36 -11.52 5.98
CA MET A 363 -8.11 -11.34 6.70
C MET A 363 -8.21 -10.12 7.62
N ILE A 364 -7.57 -10.18 8.77
CA ILE A 364 -7.63 -9.16 9.82
C ILE A 364 -6.25 -8.48 9.89
N GLU A 365 -6.23 -7.20 9.58
CA GLU A 365 -5.05 -6.35 9.73
C GLU A 365 -4.97 -5.89 11.18
N ILE A 366 -3.86 -6.23 11.85
CA ILE A 366 -3.65 -5.93 13.28
C ILE A 366 -2.64 -4.80 13.51
N ASP A 367 -2.11 -4.22 12.44
CA ASP A 367 -1.39 -2.97 12.52
C ASP A 367 -2.33 -1.86 13.02
N HIS A 368 -1.76 -0.81 13.62
CA HIS A 368 -2.47 0.26 14.34
C HIS A 368 -3.31 -0.14 15.56
N MET A 369 -3.65 -1.41 15.76
CA MET A 369 -4.25 -1.85 17.02
C MET A 369 -3.28 -1.67 18.18
N SER A 370 -3.77 -1.16 19.31
CA SER A 370 -3.00 -1.17 20.57
C SER A 370 -2.55 -2.58 20.93
N VAL A 371 -1.49 -2.73 21.71
CA VAL A 371 -0.98 -4.05 22.11
C VAL A 371 -2.02 -4.87 22.88
N LYS A 372 -2.95 -4.22 23.60
CA LYS A 372 -4.10 -4.88 24.21
C LYS A 372 -5.14 -5.33 23.18
N ALA A 373 -5.44 -4.49 22.19
CA ALA A 373 -6.37 -4.84 21.12
C ALA A 373 -5.82 -5.97 20.25
N ALA A 374 -4.59 -5.84 19.74
CA ALA A 374 -3.89 -6.86 18.98
C ALA A 374 -3.77 -8.17 19.76
N GLY A 375 -3.38 -8.10 21.05
CA GLY A 375 -3.29 -9.27 21.92
C GLY A 375 -4.61 -10.04 22.01
N ARG A 376 -5.73 -9.32 22.20
CA ARG A 376 -7.07 -9.92 22.26
C ARG A 376 -7.53 -10.48 20.91
N THR A 377 -7.27 -9.77 19.80
CA THR A 377 -7.53 -10.27 18.45
C THR A 377 -6.78 -11.58 18.19
N LEU A 378 -5.50 -11.64 18.56
CA LEU A 378 -4.67 -12.83 18.44
C LEU A 378 -5.14 -13.97 19.35
N ASP A 379 -5.70 -13.68 20.54
CA ASP A 379 -6.32 -14.70 21.40
C ASP A 379 -7.56 -15.30 20.77
N LEU A 380 -8.44 -14.47 20.19
CA LEU A 380 -9.63 -14.93 19.47
C LEU A 380 -9.23 -15.78 18.26
N ALA A 381 -8.23 -15.34 17.49
CA ALA A 381 -7.68 -16.09 16.37
C ALA A 381 -7.09 -17.43 16.80
N ALA A 382 -6.34 -17.47 17.90
CA ALA A 382 -5.79 -18.71 18.44
C ALA A 382 -6.87 -19.69 18.93
N GLN A 383 -7.89 -19.19 19.62
CA GLN A 383 -9.02 -20.01 20.09
C GLN A 383 -9.77 -20.64 18.91
N ALA A 384 -9.94 -19.89 17.83
CA ALA A 384 -10.61 -20.32 16.61
C ALA A 384 -9.68 -21.06 15.63
N LYS A 385 -8.36 -21.09 15.88
CA LYS A 385 -7.33 -21.56 14.93
C LYS A 385 -7.43 -20.86 13.56
N PHE A 386 -7.69 -19.56 13.57
CA PHE A 386 -7.88 -18.75 12.37
C PHE A 386 -6.53 -18.20 11.86
N PRO A 387 -6.14 -18.51 10.62
CA PRO A 387 -4.83 -18.12 10.09
C PRO A 387 -4.77 -16.71 9.50
N GLY A 388 -5.91 -16.09 9.23
CA GLY A 388 -6.03 -14.83 8.48
C GLY A 388 -5.64 -13.59 9.26
N ILE A 389 -4.45 -13.56 9.86
CA ILE A 389 -3.91 -12.41 10.60
C ILE A 389 -2.73 -11.83 9.81
N ILE A 390 -2.75 -10.51 9.63
CA ILE A 390 -1.73 -9.77 8.88
C ILE A 390 -1.24 -8.58 9.71
N SER A 391 0.08 -8.37 9.71
CA SER A 391 0.70 -7.08 10.01
C SER A 391 1.33 -6.61 8.70
N SER A 392 0.74 -5.62 8.05
CA SER A 392 1.00 -5.28 6.65
C SER A 392 2.14 -4.26 6.48
N HIS A 393 2.48 -3.48 7.50
CA HIS A 393 3.50 -2.43 7.44
C HIS A 393 4.14 -2.05 8.79
N SER A 394 4.59 -3.04 9.57
CA SER A 394 5.41 -2.83 10.79
C SER A 394 4.81 -1.99 11.94
N TRP A 395 3.50 -1.75 11.99
CA TRP A 395 2.93 -0.98 13.12
C TRP A 395 2.62 -1.84 14.34
N MET A 396 2.51 -3.16 14.21
CA MET A 396 2.37 -4.10 15.33
C MET A 396 3.63 -4.10 16.22
N ASP A 397 3.46 -4.32 17.53
CA ASP A 397 4.61 -4.62 18.40
C ASP A 397 5.30 -5.92 17.96
N ALA A 398 6.60 -5.86 17.68
CA ALA A 398 7.37 -6.97 17.11
C ALA A 398 7.40 -8.22 18.01
N GLN A 399 7.11 -8.10 19.31
CA GLN A 399 7.04 -9.27 20.21
C GLN A 399 5.79 -10.14 19.95
N TRP A 400 4.86 -9.71 19.09
CA TRP A 400 3.77 -10.54 18.60
C TRP A 400 4.12 -11.43 17.40
N THR A 401 5.31 -11.25 16.81
CA THR A 401 5.75 -11.93 15.57
C THR A 401 5.54 -13.45 15.62
N GLU A 402 5.99 -14.10 16.69
CA GLU A 402 5.87 -15.56 16.80
C GLU A 402 4.41 -16.02 16.88
N LYS A 403 3.54 -15.25 17.54
CA LYS A 403 2.12 -15.58 17.65
C LYS A 403 1.42 -15.48 16.29
N VAL A 404 1.73 -14.45 15.50
CA VAL A 404 1.20 -14.29 14.13
C VAL A 404 1.65 -15.45 13.25
N TYR A 405 2.95 -15.75 13.19
CA TYR A 405 3.45 -16.87 12.37
C TYR A 405 2.95 -18.23 12.86
N GLY A 406 2.84 -18.43 14.18
CA GLY A 406 2.29 -19.66 14.75
C GLY A 406 0.83 -19.93 14.40
N LEU A 407 0.05 -18.88 14.07
CA LEU A 407 -1.31 -19.01 13.53
C LEU A 407 -1.33 -19.31 12.02
N GLY A 408 -0.20 -19.20 11.33
CA GLY A 408 -0.12 -19.22 9.87
C GLY A 408 -0.38 -17.86 9.22
N GLY A 409 -0.28 -16.77 10.01
CA GLY A 409 -0.41 -15.40 9.55
C GLY A 409 0.79 -14.90 8.74
N PHE A 410 0.71 -13.65 8.30
CA PHE A 410 1.73 -13.02 7.45
C PHE A 410 2.18 -11.67 8.03
N ILE A 411 3.46 -11.33 7.86
CA ILE A 411 4.01 -10.05 8.31
C ILE A 411 4.82 -9.45 7.15
N ALA A 412 4.58 -8.17 6.89
CA ALA A 412 5.33 -7.34 5.98
C ALA A 412 5.98 -6.17 6.72
N GLY A 413 7.22 -5.87 6.33
CA GLY A 413 7.96 -4.74 6.88
C GLY A 413 7.63 -3.43 6.16
N TYR A 414 7.48 -2.31 6.86
CA TYR A 414 7.33 -1.00 6.21
C TYR A 414 8.51 -0.67 5.28
N GLU A 415 8.23 -0.16 4.07
CA GLU A 415 9.22 0.32 3.08
C GLU A 415 9.83 1.66 3.53
N ASN A 416 10.64 1.65 4.59
CA ASN A 416 11.37 2.83 5.06
C ASN A 416 12.87 2.75 4.69
N SER A 417 13.77 2.97 5.65
CA SER A 417 15.20 2.82 5.39
C SER A 417 15.54 1.37 5.01
N PRO A 418 16.27 1.15 3.91
CA PRO A 418 16.79 -0.17 3.56
C PRO A 418 17.58 -0.83 4.69
N GLU A 419 18.36 -0.06 5.46
CA GLU A 419 19.09 -0.55 6.63
C GLU A 419 18.14 -1.06 7.72
N GLY A 420 17.07 -0.32 7.99
CA GLY A 420 16.03 -0.68 8.96
C GLY A 420 15.30 -1.95 8.54
N TYR A 421 14.90 -2.03 7.26
CA TYR A 421 14.25 -3.21 6.69
C TYR A 421 15.16 -4.44 6.74
N VAL A 422 16.44 -4.33 6.37
CA VAL A 422 17.41 -5.43 6.47
C VAL A 422 17.60 -5.89 7.92
N ALA A 423 17.70 -4.96 8.87
CA ALA A 423 17.81 -5.29 10.29
C ALA A 423 16.55 -5.99 10.82
N GLN A 424 15.36 -5.53 10.43
CA GLN A 424 14.09 -6.17 10.77
C GLN A 424 14.01 -7.58 10.19
N ALA A 425 14.37 -7.75 8.92
CA ALA A 425 14.36 -9.04 8.23
C ALA A 425 15.30 -10.05 8.88
N ALA A 426 16.49 -9.61 9.31
CA ALA A 426 17.46 -10.44 10.03
C ALA A 426 16.95 -10.83 11.43
N ALA A 427 16.36 -9.88 12.17
CA ALA A 427 15.80 -10.15 13.49
C ALA A 427 14.65 -11.17 13.45
N ALA A 428 13.83 -11.14 12.40
CA ALA A 428 12.71 -12.07 12.22
C ALA A 428 13.11 -13.41 11.57
N GLU A 429 14.32 -13.53 11.02
CA GLU A 429 14.77 -14.70 10.24
C GLU A 429 14.61 -16.05 10.98
N PRO A 430 14.99 -16.18 12.27
CA PRO A 430 14.84 -17.46 12.98
C PRO A 430 13.37 -17.92 13.04
N LEU A 431 12.45 -16.99 13.27
CA LEU A 431 11.02 -17.29 13.30
C LEU A 431 10.48 -17.57 11.90
N ARG A 432 10.87 -16.79 10.89
CA ARG A 432 10.49 -17.05 9.48
C ARG A 432 10.89 -18.46 9.04
N ARG A 433 12.12 -18.89 9.35
CA ARG A 433 12.60 -20.26 9.05
C ARG A 433 11.82 -21.32 9.83
N LYS A 434 11.53 -21.08 11.12
CA LYS A 434 10.75 -22.01 11.96
C LYS A 434 9.35 -22.27 11.41
N TYR A 435 8.69 -21.24 10.88
CA TYR A 435 7.31 -21.31 10.38
C TYR A 435 7.21 -21.38 8.85
N ASP A 436 8.33 -21.50 8.12
CA ASP A 436 8.41 -21.49 6.66
C ASP A 436 7.71 -20.29 6.01
N VAL A 437 7.89 -19.08 6.56
CA VAL A 437 7.24 -17.85 6.06
C VAL A 437 8.26 -16.98 5.32
N GLY A 438 7.89 -16.55 4.11
CA GLY A 438 8.58 -15.53 3.32
C GLY A 438 8.48 -14.14 3.95
N ILE A 439 8.94 -13.12 3.26
CA ILE A 439 8.88 -11.73 3.75
C ILE A 439 8.25 -10.82 2.70
N GLY A 440 7.39 -9.91 3.15
CA GLY A 440 6.82 -8.84 2.34
C GLY A 440 7.25 -7.47 2.82
N PHE A 441 6.83 -6.45 2.10
CA PHE A 441 6.89 -5.07 2.57
C PHE A 441 5.53 -4.38 2.42
N GLY A 442 5.32 -3.29 3.13
CA GLY A 442 4.18 -2.38 2.93
C GLY A 442 4.73 -1.02 2.54
N SER A 443 4.40 -0.56 1.33
CA SER A 443 5.00 0.65 0.76
C SER A 443 4.39 1.96 1.28
N ASP A 444 3.11 1.93 1.64
CA ASP A 444 2.36 3.04 2.22
C ASP A 444 2.40 4.35 1.40
N TYR A 445 2.67 4.26 0.08
CA TYR A 445 2.63 5.45 -0.79
C TYR A 445 1.23 6.08 -0.76
N ASN A 446 1.20 7.41 -0.56
CA ASN A 446 0.00 8.19 -0.31
C ASN A 446 -0.81 7.82 0.96
N GLY A 447 -0.20 7.15 1.96
CA GLY A 447 -0.77 6.95 3.30
C GLY A 447 -0.46 8.07 4.30
N VAL A 448 0.25 9.12 3.87
CA VAL A 448 0.78 10.20 4.74
C VAL A 448 1.83 9.67 5.74
N GLY A 449 2.47 8.55 5.39
CA GLY A 449 3.64 8.00 6.05
C GLY A 449 4.95 8.63 5.58
N SER A 450 6.07 8.14 6.11
CA SER A 450 7.40 8.51 5.63
C SER A 450 7.84 7.58 4.51
N HIS A 451 8.66 8.06 3.58
CA HIS A 451 9.23 7.24 2.51
C HIS A 451 10.76 7.13 2.64
N PRO A 452 11.41 6.16 1.96
CA PRO A 452 12.85 6.01 2.02
C PRO A 452 13.55 7.32 1.63
N ALA A 453 14.37 7.89 2.53
CA ALA A 453 15.22 9.02 2.21
C ALA A 453 16.24 8.65 1.11
N PRO A 454 16.92 9.61 0.44
CA PRO A 454 17.92 9.32 -0.59
C PRO A 454 18.96 8.27 -0.17
N GLN A 455 19.21 7.30 -1.06
CA GLN A 455 19.98 6.07 -0.79
C GLN A 455 21.23 5.96 -1.67
N THR A 456 22.41 6.32 -1.16
CA THR A 456 23.63 6.31 -2.00
C THR A 456 24.11 4.90 -2.37
N GLY A 457 24.71 4.74 -3.55
CA GLY A 457 25.41 3.53 -4.01
C GLY A 457 24.67 2.67 -5.05
N VAL A 458 23.41 2.96 -5.37
CA VAL A 458 22.70 2.25 -6.45
C VAL A 458 23.30 2.65 -7.80
N THR A 459 23.72 1.66 -8.60
CA THR A 459 24.30 1.88 -9.94
C THR A 459 23.39 1.28 -11.00
N TYR A 460 23.18 2.02 -12.09
CA TYR A 460 22.26 1.66 -13.17
C TYR A 460 22.98 1.30 -14.47
N PRO A 461 22.42 0.39 -15.30
CA PRO A 461 21.26 -0.45 -14.98
C PRO A 461 21.64 -1.60 -14.02
N PHE A 462 20.68 -2.07 -13.24
CA PHE A 462 20.81 -3.27 -12.39
C PHE A 462 19.76 -4.32 -12.78
N ARG A 463 19.92 -5.55 -12.29
CA ARG A 463 18.86 -6.56 -12.42
C ARG A 463 18.01 -6.54 -11.15
N SER A 464 16.69 -6.46 -11.30
CA SER A 464 15.73 -6.45 -10.17
C SER A 464 15.89 -7.64 -9.20
N TYR A 465 16.41 -8.76 -9.70
CA TYR A 465 16.92 -9.93 -8.98
C TYR A 465 17.86 -10.70 -9.93
N PRO A 466 18.66 -11.69 -9.50
CA PRO A 466 19.76 -12.25 -10.31
C PRO A 466 19.40 -12.65 -11.76
N GLU A 467 18.21 -13.19 -11.99
CA GLU A 467 17.65 -13.59 -13.28
C GLU A 467 16.53 -12.67 -13.80
N GLY A 468 16.30 -11.54 -13.13
CA GLY A 468 15.23 -10.61 -13.44
C GLY A 468 15.53 -9.65 -14.60
N PRO A 469 14.52 -8.87 -15.00
CA PRO A 469 14.69 -7.83 -16.02
C PRO A 469 15.68 -6.74 -15.56
N LEU A 470 16.26 -6.07 -16.56
CA LEU A 470 17.14 -4.92 -16.35
C LEU A 470 16.30 -3.69 -16.04
N VAL A 471 16.66 -3.00 -14.96
CA VAL A 471 16.03 -1.78 -14.48
C VAL A 471 17.02 -0.64 -14.68
N ASP A 472 16.59 0.41 -15.39
CA ASP A 472 17.33 1.66 -15.55
C ASP A 472 16.62 2.78 -14.78
N ARG A 473 17.28 3.95 -14.68
CA ARG A 473 16.69 5.13 -14.04
C ARG A 473 15.31 5.43 -14.61
N GLN A 474 14.35 5.69 -13.73
CA GLN A 474 12.99 6.01 -14.13
C GLN A 474 12.97 7.40 -14.79
N ARG A 475 12.29 7.55 -15.92
CA ARG A 475 12.09 8.85 -16.58
C ARG A 475 10.61 9.15 -16.75
N THR A 476 10.19 10.28 -16.21
CA THR A 476 8.83 10.82 -16.40
C THR A 476 8.95 12.25 -16.92
N GLY A 477 8.63 12.45 -18.20
CA GLY A 477 8.80 13.75 -18.85
C GLY A 477 10.27 14.14 -18.90
N ASP A 478 10.56 15.36 -18.43
CA ASP A 478 11.91 15.90 -18.41
C ASP A 478 12.73 15.36 -17.23
N ARG A 479 12.05 14.84 -16.19
CA ARG A 479 12.67 14.33 -14.97
C ARG A 479 13.20 12.91 -15.14
N VAL A 480 14.44 12.71 -14.71
CA VAL A 480 15.04 11.38 -14.47
C VAL A 480 15.17 11.22 -12.98
N TRP A 481 14.61 10.15 -12.43
CA TRP A 481 14.67 9.84 -11.02
C TRP A 481 15.84 8.91 -10.73
N ASP A 482 16.50 9.19 -9.60
CA ASP A 482 17.60 8.40 -9.09
C ASP A 482 17.42 8.25 -7.58
N ILE A 483 17.17 7.03 -7.09
CA ILE A 483 16.96 6.78 -5.66
C ILE A 483 18.12 7.29 -4.79
N ASN A 484 19.32 7.44 -5.35
CA ASN A 484 20.48 8.00 -4.66
C ASN A 484 20.29 9.45 -4.20
N VAL A 485 19.46 10.22 -4.90
CA VAL A 485 19.23 11.65 -4.63
C VAL A 485 17.76 11.96 -4.34
N ASP A 486 16.84 11.17 -4.88
CA ASP A 486 15.40 11.41 -4.79
C ASP A 486 14.70 10.58 -3.70
N GLY A 487 15.36 9.53 -3.20
CA GLY A 487 14.73 8.57 -2.29
C GLY A 487 13.53 7.86 -2.93
N GLY A 488 12.62 7.36 -2.11
CA GLY A 488 11.34 6.81 -2.54
C GLY A 488 10.33 7.92 -2.83
N ALA A 489 10.49 8.59 -3.98
CA ALA A 489 9.58 9.66 -4.41
C ALA A 489 8.20 9.13 -4.83
N HIS A 490 8.17 7.96 -5.46
CA HIS A 490 6.96 7.32 -5.94
C HIS A 490 7.16 5.81 -6.06
N ILE A 491 6.08 5.03 -6.10
CA ILE A 491 6.11 3.55 -6.16
C ILE A 491 6.95 2.98 -7.31
N GLY A 492 7.13 3.77 -8.36
CA GLY A 492 8.00 3.43 -9.49
C GLY A 492 9.46 3.22 -9.11
N LEU A 493 9.93 3.66 -7.93
CA LEU A 493 11.29 3.45 -7.42
C LEU A 493 11.42 2.23 -6.51
N LEU A 494 10.35 1.44 -6.34
CA LEU A 494 10.40 0.20 -5.56
C LEU A 494 11.51 -0.76 -6.02
N PRO A 495 11.72 -1.03 -7.32
CA PRO A 495 12.83 -1.90 -7.75
C PRO A 495 14.21 -1.40 -7.31
N ASP A 496 14.40 -0.08 -7.23
CA ASP A 496 15.63 0.62 -6.86
C ASP A 496 15.85 0.50 -5.34
N TRP A 497 14.77 0.59 -4.56
CA TRP A 497 14.79 0.29 -3.12
C TRP A 497 15.14 -1.18 -2.86
N VAL A 498 14.56 -2.12 -3.61
CA VAL A 498 14.90 -3.56 -3.52
C VAL A 498 16.37 -3.80 -3.88
N GLU A 499 16.93 -3.11 -4.87
CA GLU A 499 18.35 -3.19 -5.19
C GLU A 499 19.21 -2.70 -4.02
N LYS A 500 18.83 -1.61 -3.36
CA LYS A 500 19.54 -1.15 -2.16
C LYS A 500 19.45 -2.15 -1.02
N VAL A 501 18.28 -2.76 -0.81
CA VAL A 501 18.09 -3.87 0.15
C VAL A 501 18.99 -5.06 -0.21
N ARG A 502 19.15 -5.40 -1.50
CA ARG A 502 20.05 -6.46 -1.97
C ARG A 502 21.52 -6.14 -1.68
N GLN A 503 21.94 -4.90 -1.91
CA GLN A 503 23.32 -4.47 -1.64
C GLN A 503 23.69 -4.58 -0.16
N LEU A 504 22.72 -4.32 0.74
CA LEU A 504 22.90 -4.36 2.18
C LEU A 504 22.71 -5.76 2.79
N GLY A 505 21.66 -6.47 2.37
CA GLY A 505 21.22 -7.75 2.94
C GLY A 505 21.58 -8.99 2.11
N GLY A 506 22.13 -8.81 0.90
CA GLY A 506 22.55 -9.87 0.00
C GLY A 506 21.43 -10.53 -0.81
N ASP A 507 21.80 -11.36 -1.78
CA ASP A 507 20.87 -12.02 -2.71
C ASP A 507 19.89 -12.98 -2.00
N GLN A 508 20.27 -13.55 -0.85
CA GLN A 508 19.38 -14.43 -0.10
C GLN A 508 18.17 -13.68 0.46
N LEU A 509 18.35 -12.43 0.91
CA LEU A 509 17.22 -11.62 1.38
C LEU A 509 16.23 -11.34 0.25
N VAL A 510 16.72 -11.01 -0.95
CA VAL A 510 15.84 -10.82 -2.12
C VAL A 510 15.14 -12.12 -2.51
N LYS A 511 15.80 -13.28 -2.41
CA LYS A 511 15.13 -14.58 -2.62
C LYS A 511 14.01 -14.81 -1.59
N ASP A 512 14.23 -14.47 -0.33
CA ASP A 512 13.22 -14.55 0.71
C ASP A 512 12.04 -13.60 0.43
N MET A 513 12.31 -12.38 -0.04
CA MET A 513 11.28 -11.41 -0.45
C MET A 513 10.45 -11.93 -1.63
N LEU A 514 11.11 -12.56 -2.61
CA LEU A 514 10.43 -13.19 -3.74
C LEU A 514 9.60 -14.43 -3.33
N GLY A 515 9.84 -15.00 -2.14
CA GLY A 515 8.99 -16.03 -1.53
C GLY A 515 7.80 -15.46 -0.75
N GLY A 516 7.73 -14.14 -0.58
CA GLY A 516 6.67 -13.44 0.15
C GLY A 516 5.29 -13.66 -0.47
N ALA A 517 5.19 -13.58 -1.81
CA ALA A 517 3.92 -13.81 -2.49
C ALA A 517 3.32 -15.21 -2.23
N GLU A 518 4.12 -16.28 -2.29
CA GLU A 518 3.62 -17.63 -1.95
C GLU A 518 3.12 -17.69 -0.50
N SER A 519 3.85 -17.08 0.42
CA SER A 519 3.52 -17.11 1.85
C SER A 519 2.22 -16.36 2.14
N TYR A 520 2.03 -15.18 1.53
CA TYR A 520 0.79 -14.42 1.58
C TYR A 520 -0.39 -15.23 1.03
N LEU A 521 -0.23 -15.83 -0.16
CA LEU A 521 -1.28 -16.66 -0.79
C LEU A 521 -1.62 -17.90 0.03
N ARG A 522 -0.63 -18.54 0.66
CA ARG A 522 -0.85 -19.70 1.53
C ARG A 522 -1.65 -19.34 2.77
N MET A 523 -1.35 -18.20 3.40
CA MET A 523 -2.14 -17.65 4.52
C MET A 523 -3.57 -17.34 4.07
N TRP A 524 -3.74 -16.63 2.95
CA TRP A 524 -5.06 -16.27 2.44
C TRP A 524 -5.90 -17.49 2.05
N SER A 525 -5.29 -18.46 1.36
CA SER A 525 -5.95 -19.71 1.00
C SER A 525 -6.33 -20.55 2.23
N SER A 526 -5.52 -20.51 3.29
CA SER A 526 -5.86 -21.14 4.57
C SER A 526 -7.00 -20.41 5.29
N THR A 527 -7.09 -19.10 5.15
CA THR A 527 -8.20 -18.28 5.66
C THR A 527 -9.52 -18.64 4.98
N GLN A 528 -9.50 -18.81 3.66
CA GLN A 528 -10.66 -19.22 2.87
C GLN A 528 -11.13 -20.65 3.18
N ARG A 529 -10.21 -21.56 3.50
CA ARG A 529 -10.53 -22.95 3.88
C ARG A 529 -10.82 -23.15 5.37
N TRP A 530 -10.61 -22.13 6.19
CA TRP A 530 -10.82 -22.23 7.62
C TRP A 530 -12.26 -22.62 7.92
N THR A 531 -12.46 -23.52 8.89
CA THR A 531 -13.77 -23.94 9.38
C THR A 531 -13.85 -23.66 10.88
N PRO A 532 -14.91 -22.98 11.37
CA PRO A 532 -15.07 -22.62 12.78
C PRO A 532 -15.01 -23.76 13.79
#